data_AF-A0A3E2CN77-F1
#
_entry.id   AF-A0A3E2CN77-F1
#
_cell.length_a   1.000
_cell.length_b   1.000
_cell.length_c   1.000
_cell.angle_alpha   90.00
_cell.angle_beta   90.00
_cell.angle_gamma   90.00
#
_symmetry.space_group_name_H-M   'P 1'
#
loop_
_entity.id
_entity.type
_entity.pdbx_description
1 polymer ?
#
loop_
_entity_poly.entity_id
_entity_poly.type
_entity_poly.pdbx_seq_one_letter_code
_entity_poly.pdbx_strand_id
1 'polypeptide(L)'
;NADGNAKSVFDAVVNSLKNNLGIKAETTPIPTFQEFRNACAKRQIKGAWRAGWMPDYPSAENYLTQEFASVAADGNGSNEGDYKNPKFDDLLKKAASSKPEEAIKLYQQA
;
A
#
# COMPACT_ATOMS: atom_id res chain seq x y z
N ASN A 1 13.58 -2.55 -3.85
CA ASN A 1 14.49 -3.02 -4.93
C ASN A 1 15.67 -2.06 -5.06
N ALA A 2 16.83 -2.53 -5.48
CA ALA A 2 18.08 -1.77 -5.53
C ALA A 2 18.45 -1.28 -6.95
N ASP A 3 17.84 -1.87 -7.98
CA ASP A 3 17.91 -1.49 -9.39
C ASP A 3 17.15 -0.18 -9.74
N GLY A 4 16.75 0.60 -8.74
CA GLY A 4 16.07 1.88 -8.92
C GLY A 4 16.56 2.96 -7.96
N ASN A 5 16.07 4.20 -8.12
CA ASN A 5 16.59 5.38 -7.41
C ASN A 5 16.01 5.59 -6.01
N ALA A 6 15.44 4.56 -5.37
CA ALA A 6 14.69 4.70 -4.13
C ALA A 6 15.57 4.70 -2.85
N LYS A 7 16.86 4.38 -2.96
CA LYS A 7 17.75 4.18 -1.81
C LYS A 7 17.83 5.41 -0.91
N SER A 8 18.08 6.58 -1.48
CA SER A 8 18.27 7.82 -0.71
C SER A 8 17.04 8.18 0.12
N VAL A 9 15.84 7.98 -0.42
CA VAL A 9 14.57 8.22 0.27
C VAL A 9 14.41 7.27 1.46
N PHE A 10 14.63 5.97 1.27
CA PHE A 10 14.42 5.00 2.35
C PHE A 10 15.52 5.04 3.43
N ASP A 11 16.76 5.36 3.06
CA ASP A 11 17.80 5.64 4.06
C ASP A 11 17.41 6.85 4.93
N ALA A 12 16.84 7.91 4.33
CA ALA A 12 16.38 9.08 5.07
C ALA A 12 15.21 8.74 6.02
N VAL A 13 14.25 7.92 5.58
CA VAL A 13 13.16 7.42 6.43
C VAL A 13 13.70 6.62 7.61
N VAL A 14 14.62 5.68 7.38
CA VAL A 14 15.25 4.88 8.44
C VAL A 14 15.99 5.77 9.44
N ASN A 15 16.73 6.77 8.98
CA ASN A 15 17.42 7.72 9.85
C ASN A 15 16.45 8.56 10.67
N SER A 16 15.32 8.99 10.09
CA SER A 16 14.26 9.71 10.82
C SER A 16 13.68 8.84 11.94
N LEU A 17 13.39 7.56 11.67
CA LEU A 17 12.88 6.63 12.67
C LEU A 17 13.88 6.41 13.83
N LYS A 18 15.18 6.28 13.51
CA LYS A 18 16.24 6.15 14.53
C LYS A 18 16.33 7.39 15.41
N ASN A 19 16.39 8.57 14.80
CA ASN A 19 16.69 9.81 15.52
C ASN A 19 15.51 10.32 16.33
N ASN A 20 14.29 10.17 15.82
CA ASN A 20 13.10 10.76 16.44
C ASN A 20 12.37 9.79 17.37
N LEU A 21 12.42 8.48 17.09
CA LEU A 21 11.67 7.46 17.84
C LEU A 21 12.57 6.45 18.55
N GLY A 22 13.90 6.49 18.34
CA GLY A 22 14.82 5.50 18.92
C GLY A 22 14.66 4.09 18.38
N ILE A 23 13.98 3.92 17.24
CA ILE A 23 13.69 2.60 16.65
C ILE A 23 14.95 2.07 15.95
N LYS A 24 15.32 0.82 16.25
CA LYS A 24 16.35 0.09 15.48
C LYS A 24 15.76 -0.32 14.13
N ALA A 25 16.10 0.42 13.08
CA ALA A 25 15.68 0.17 11.71
C ALA A 25 16.87 0.10 10.75
N GLU A 26 16.73 -0.62 9.64
CA GLU A 26 17.72 -0.66 8.57
C GLU A 26 17.04 -0.90 7.23
N THR A 27 17.72 -0.53 6.13
CA THR A 27 17.25 -0.85 4.79
C THR A 27 17.74 -2.24 4.39
N THR A 28 16.83 -3.07 3.86
CA THR A 28 17.15 -4.42 3.34
C THR A 28 16.94 -4.44 1.82
N PRO A 29 17.97 -4.09 1.02
CA PRO A 29 17.82 -4.01 -0.43
C PRO A 29 17.66 -5.40 -1.06
N ILE A 30 16.63 -5.55 -1.89
CA ILE A 30 16.47 -6.70 -2.81
C ILE A 30 16.96 -6.27 -4.20
N PRO A 31 17.80 -7.06 -4.90
CA PRO A 31 18.46 -6.63 -6.13
C PRO A 31 17.51 -6.05 -7.19
N THR A 32 16.49 -6.83 -7.58
CA THR A 32 15.61 -6.46 -8.69
C THR A 32 14.19 -6.11 -8.23
N PHE A 33 13.48 -5.32 -9.04
CA PHE A 33 12.05 -5.07 -8.81
C PHE A 33 11.22 -6.35 -8.85
N GLN A 34 11.53 -7.26 -9.78
CA GLN A 34 10.81 -8.53 -9.93
C GLN A 34 10.96 -9.42 -8.69
N GLU A 35 12.19 -9.60 -8.18
CA GLU A 35 12.42 -10.34 -6.94
C GLU A 35 11.69 -9.71 -5.76
N PHE A 36 11.73 -8.38 -5.67
CA PHE A 36 11.04 -7.63 -4.63
C PHE A 36 9.52 -7.86 -4.65
N ARG A 37 8.87 -7.74 -5.82
CA ARG A 37 7.42 -7.97 -5.96
C ARG A 37 7.05 -9.42 -5.68
N ASN A 38 7.84 -10.37 -6.16
CA ASN A 38 7.63 -11.80 -5.86
C ASN A 38 7.68 -12.08 -4.35
N ALA A 39 8.64 -11.48 -3.64
CA ALA A 39 8.76 -11.62 -2.19
C ALA A 39 7.60 -10.98 -1.42
N CYS A 40 7.10 -9.82 -1.88
CA CYS A 40 5.92 -9.17 -1.29
C CYS A 40 4.66 -10.04 -1.48
N ALA A 41 4.37 -10.44 -2.73
CA ALA A 41 3.19 -11.27 -3.04
C ALA A 41 3.19 -12.62 -2.30
N LYS A 42 4.37 -13.21 -2.11
CA LYS A 42 4.55 -14.47 -1.36
C LYS A 42 4.66 -14.28 0.16
N ARG A 43 4.48 -13.06 0.69
CA ARG A 43 4.55 -12.74 2.14
C ARG A 43 5.88 -13.15 2.78
N GLN A 44 6.97 -13.00 2.03
CA GLN A 44 8.32 -13.36 2.46
C GLN A 44 9.06 -12.20 3.14
N ILE A 45 8.61 -10.96 2.94
CA ILE A 45 9.18 -9.79 3.61
C ILE A 45 8.76 -9.78 5.08
N LYS A 46 9.72 -9.60 5.99
CA LYS A 46 9.51 -9.69 7.47
C LYS A 46 9.49 -8.34 8.19
N GLY A 47 9.64 -7.24 7.47
CA GLY A 47 9.57 -5.87 7.99
C GLY A 47 8.70 -5.00 7.10
N ALA A 48 8.73 -3.68 7.29
CA ALA A 48 8.08 -2.76 6.36
C ALA A 48 8.74 -2.82 4.97
N TRP A 49 7.93 -2.61 3.93
CA TRP A 49 8.41 -2.52 2.55
C TRP A 49 7.84 -1.30 1.84
N ARG A 50 8.46 -0.94 0.72
CA ARG A 50 7.95 0.12 -0.15
C ARG A 50 6.85 -0.40 -1.06
N ALA A 51 5.72 0.29 -1.07
CA ALA A 51 4.64 0.06 -2.02
C ALA A 51 4.41 1.32 -2.87
N GLY A 52 3.51 1.23 -3.84
CA GLY A 52 3.11 2.34 -4.68
C GLY A 52 2.18 1.85 -5.78
N TRP A 53 1.17 2.66 -6.08
CA TRP A 53 0.13 2.36 -7.06
C TRP A 53 0.07 3.45 -8.13
N MET A 54 0.01 3.03 -9.39
CA MET A 54 -0.32 3.89 -10.52
C MET A 54 -1.69 3.44 -11.02
N PRO A 55 -2.70 4.31 -11.03
CA PRO A 55 -4.06 3.88 -11.21
C PRO A 55 -4.31 3.50 -12.66
N ASP A 56 -5.11 2.44 -12.86
CA ASP A 56 -5.48 1.97 -14.20
C ASP A 56 -6.42 2.95 -14.91
N TYR A 57 -7.17 3.74 -14.13
CA TYR A 57 -8.07 4.80 -14.58
C TYR A 57 -8.22 5.87 -13.49
N PRO A 58 -8.57 7.13 -13.84
CA PRO A 58 -8.50 8.26 -12.92
C PRO A 58 -9.66 8.27 -11.92
N SER A 59 -9.64 7.35 -10.94
CA SER A 59 -10.63 7.21 -9.90
C SER A 59 -9.98 6.94 -8.54
N ALA A 60 -10.47 7.58 -7.49
CA ALA A 60 -10.06 7.29 -6.11
C ALA A 60 -10.35 5.83 -5.72
N GLU A 61 -11.45 5.28 -6.24
CA GLU A 61 -11.82 3.88 -6.06
C GLU A 61 -10.69 2.92 -6.48
N ASN A 62 -10.03 3.17 -7.61
CA ASN A 62 -9.00 2.27 -8.11
C ASN A 62 -7.79 2.21 -7.15
N TYR A 63 -7.46 3.31 -6.47
CA TYR A 63 -6.45 3.28 -5.42
C TYR A 63 -6.96 2.53 -4.18
N LEU A 64 -8.13 2.91 -3.68
CA LEU A 64 -8.62 2.46 -2.38
C LEU A 64 -9.01 0.97 -2.40
N THR A 65 -9.71 0.53 -3.43
CA THR A 65 -10.16 -0.85 -3.55
C THR A 65 -8.99 -1.80 -3.78
N GLN A 66 -8.08 -1.49 -4.71
CA GLN A 66 -7.01 -2.41 -5.10
C GLN A 66 -5.99 -2.62 -3.98
N GLU A 67 -5.66 -1.55 -3.24
CA GLU A 67 -4.61 -1.59 -2.21
C GLU A 67 -5.16 -1.90 -0.79
N PHE A 68 -6.45 -1.69 -0.51
CA PHE A 68 -6.96 -1.74 0.88
C PHE A 68 -8.28 -2.47 1.08
N ALA A 69 -9.08 -2.78 0.05
CA ALA A 69 -10.31 -3.52 0.29
C ALA A 69 -10.00 -4.92 0.85
N SER A 70 -10.85 -5.41 1.77
CA SER A 70 -10.64 -6.72 2.38
C SER A 70 -10.67 -7.87 1.35
N VAL A 71 -11.40 -7.68 0.25
CA VAL A 71 -11.47 -8.68 -0.84
C VAL A 71 -10.15 -8.83 -1.62
N ALA A 72 -9.27 -7.83 -1.57
CA ALA A 72 -7.93 -7.88 -2.17
C ALA A 72 -6.87 -8.44 -1.20
N ALA A 73 -7.21 -8.63 0.08
CA ALA A 73 -6.32 -9.21 1.09
C ALA A 73 -6.18 -10.74 0.90
N ASP A 74 -5.35 -11.37 1.72
CA ASP A 74 -5.07 -12.81 1.76
C ASP A 74 -4.53 -13.38 0.44
N GLY A 75 -3.93 -12.53 -0.38
CA GLY A 75 -3.29 -12.93 -1.63
C GLY A 75 -4.24 -12.90 -2.82
N ASN A 76 -5.42 -12.32 -2.65
CA ASN A 76 -6.42 -12.18 -3.71
C ASN A 76 -6.21 -10.92 -4.57
N GLY A 77 -5.29 -10.02 -4.20
CA GLY A 77 -5.02 -8.78 -4.91
C GLY A 77 -3.81 -8.02 -4.37
N SER A 78 -3.81 -6.71 -4.59
CA SER A 78 -2.68 -5.82 -4.29
C SER A 78 -2.65 -5.29 -2.85
N ASN A 79 -3.62 -5.66 -2.01
CA ASN A 79 -3.58 -5.43 -0.57
C ASN A 79 -2.58 -6.39 0.10
N GLU A 80 -1.30 -6.12 -0.12
CA GLU A 80 -0.18 -6.94 0.36
C GLU A 80 0.03 -6.83 1.88
N GLY A 81 -0.56 -5.81 2.52
CA GLY A 81 -0.56 -5.65 3.97
C GLY A 81 -1.63 -6.46 4.68
N ASP A 82 -2.51 -7.13 3.93
CA ASP A 82 -3.66 -7.88 4.43
C ASP A 82 -4.57 -7.04 5.36
N TYR A 83 -4.67 -5.74 5.10
CA TYR A 83 -5.54 -4.84 5.85
C TYR A 83 -7.01 -5.23 5.64
N LYS A 84 -7.78 -5.26 6.74
CA LYS A 84 -9.22 -5.55 6.70
C LYS A 84 -9.95 -4.67 7.69
N ASN A 85 -10.97 -3.97 7.20
CA ASN A 85 -11.82 -3.14 8.04
C ASN A 85 -13.24 -3.08 7.45
N PRO A 86 -14.24 -3.65 8.14
CA PRO A 86 -15.60 -3.71 7.60
C PRO A 86 -16.25 -2.33 7.41
N LYS A 87 -15.82 -1.30 8.17
CA LYS A 87 -16.33 0.07 7.98
C LYS A 87 -15.77 0.69 6.70
N PHE A 88 -14.51 0.42 6.40
CA PHE A 88 -13.88 0.85 5.15
C PHE A 88 -14.55 0.19 3.94
N ASP A 89 -14.74 -1.13 3.99
CA ASP A 89 -15.39 -1.87 2.90
C ASP A 89 -16.84 -1.38 2.65
N ASP A 90 -17.58 -1.04 3.71
CA ASP A 90 -18.93 -0.47 3.61
C ASP A 90 -18.93 0.92 2.94
N LEU A 91 -17.95 1.77 3.26
CA LEU A 91 -17.79 3.07 2.59
C LEU A 91 -17.47 2.91 1.11
N LEU A 92 -16.56 2.00 0.73
CA LEU A 92 -16.26 1.69 -0.67
C LEU A 92 -17.50 1.21 -1.41
N LYS A 93 -18.26 0.28 -0.81
CA LYS A 93 -19.49 -0.26 -1.40
C LYS A 93 -20.54 0.83 -1.62
N LYS A 94 -20.77 1.69 -0.62
CA LYS A 94 -21.70 2.82 -0.75
C LYS A 94 -21.26 3.78 -1.85
N ALA A 95 -19.98 4.13 -1.89
CA ALA A 95 -19.42 5.03 -2.89
C ALA A 95 -19.62 4.49 -4.31
N ALA A 96 -19.35 3.20 -4.53
CA ALA A 96 -19.54 2.54 -5.82
C ALA A 96 -21.00 2.56 -6.33
N SER A 97 -21.99 2.63 -5.41
CA SER A 97 -23.42 2.73 -5.76
C SER A 97 -23.98 4.16 -5.77
N SER A 98 -23.15 5.17 -5.49
CA SER A 98 -23.58 6.56 -5.34
C SER A 98 -23.38 7.40 -6.60
N LYS A 99 -24.00 8.58 -6.64
CA LYS A 99 -23.70 9.59 -7.67
C LYS A 99 -22.29 10.13 -7.50
N PRO A 100 -21.63 10.65 -8.56
CA PRO A 100 -20.22 11.04 -8.51
C PRO A 100 -19.82 11.95 -7.34
N GLU A 101 -20.60 12.99 -7.05
CA GLU A 101 -20.29 13.96 -5.99
C GLU A 101 -20.41 13.36 -4.58
N GLU A 102 -21.36 12.43 -4.40
CA GLU A 102 -21.54 11.69 -3.15
C GLU A 102 -20.45 10.62 -3.00
N ALA A 103 -20.12 9.92 -4.08
CA ALA A 103 -19.06 8.92 -4.12
C ALA A 103 -17.72 9.52 -3.72
N ILE A 104 -17.37 10.72 -4.22
CA ILE A 104 -16.13 11.41 -3.83
C ILE A 104 -16.07 11.66 -2.32
N LYS A 105 -17.16 12.12 -1.70
CA LYS A 105 -17.20 12.36 -0.24
C LYS A 105 -17.06 11.05 0.55
N LEU A 106 -17.65 9.97 0.06
CA LEU A 106 -17.54 8.65 0.69
C LEU A 106 -16.12 8.10 0.57
N TYR A 107 -15.47 8.22 -0.60
CA TYR A 107 -14.06 7.84 -0.76
C TYR A 107 -13.11 8.68 0.09
N GLN A 108 -13.42 9.94 0.39
CA GLN A 108 -12.63 10.77 1.30
C GLN A 108 -12.76 10.38 2.78
N GLN A 109 -13.88 9.74 3.15
CA GLN A 109 -14.10 9.23 4.52
C GLN A 109 -13.48 7.86 4.74
N ALA A 110 -13.31 7.09 3.66
CA ALA A 110 -12.67 5.78 3.67
C ALA A 110 -11.17 5.93 3.95
#